data_AF-A0A836SL92-F1
#
_entry.id   AF-A0A836SL92-F1
#
_cell.length_a   1.000
_cell.length_b   1.000
_cell.length_c   1.000
_cell.angle_alpha   90.00
_cell.angle_beta   90.00
_cell.angle_gamma   90.00
#
_symmetry.space_group_name_H-M   'P 1'
#
loop_
_entity.id
_entity.type
_entity.pdbx_description
1 polymer ?
#
loop_
_entity_poly.entity_id
_entity_poly.type
_entity_poly.pdbx_seq_one_letter_code
_entity_poly.pdbx_strand_id
1 'polypeptide(L)' 'MSSNLAFFQKRRAGILLHPTSLPGTPGNGDLGQQAFRFVDFLADCGVSLWQMLPLGPPHEDLSPYQCQSVHA' A
#
# COMPACT_ATOMS: atom_id res chain seq x y z
N MET A 1 6.80 -19.58 24.60
CA MET A 1 5.43 -19.49 24.03
C MET A 1 4.66 -18.21 24.42
N SER A 2 5.31 -17.10 24.83
CA SER A 2 4.61 -15.88 25.29
C SER A 2 4.58 -14.72 24.25
N SER A 3 5.34 -14.82 23.16
CA SER A 3 5.55 -13.71 22.21
C SER A 3 4.39 -13.50 21.21
N ASN A 4 3.63 -14.54 20.87
CA ASN A 4 2.61 -14.45 19.81
C ASN A 4 1.32 -13.73 20.23
N LEU A 5 0.98 -13.69 21.53
CA LEU A 5 -0.22 -12.97 21.96
C LEU A 5 -0.07 -11.46 21.84
N ALA A 6 1.13 -10.91 22.10
CA ALA A 6 1.38 -9.47 22.08
C ALA A 6 1.06 -8.82 20.72
N PHE A 7 1.23 -9.56 19.62
CA PHE A 7 0.90 -9.08 18.27
C PHE A 7 -0.60 -8.78 18.12
N PHE A 8 -1.46 -9.68 18.60
CA PHE A 8 -2.92 -9.53 18.51
C PHE A 8 -3.51 -8.58 19.57
N GLN A 9 -2.74 -8.19 20.59
CA GLN A 9 -3.19 -7.23 21.61
C GLN A 9 -3.15 -5.77 21.13
N LYS A 10 -2.35 -5.45 20.11
CA LYS A 10 -2.25 -4.08 19.60
C LYS A 10 -3.35 -3.83 18.56
N ARG A 11 -4.43 -3.14 18.98
CA ARG A 11 -5.44 -2.60 18.07
C ARG A 11 -4.78 -1.60 17.10
N ARG A 12 -5.08 -1.74 15.80
CA ARG A 12 -4.60 -0.86 14.73
C ARG A 12 -5.70 -0.62 13.71
N ALA A 13 -5.61 0.52 13.03
CA ALA A 13 -6.39 0.81 11.83
C ALA A 13 -5.45 0.90 10.62
N GLY A 14 -6.03 0.73 9.42
CA GLY A 14 -5.31 0.82 8.16
C GLY A 14 -6.16 1.38 7.03
N ILE A 15 -5.48 1.83 5.96
CA ILE A 15 -6.10 2.22 4.71
C ILE A 15 -5.61 1.29 3.60
N LEU A 16 -6.54 0.83 2.76
CA LEU A 16 -6.26 0.14 1.50
C LEU A 16 -6.21 1.19 0.38
N LEU A 17 -5.04 1.38 -0.22
CA LEU A 17 -4.83 2.29 -1.34
C LEU A 17 -3.68 1.76 -2.20
N HIS A 18 -3.89 1.56 -3.50
CA HIS A 18 -2.80 1.19 -4.40
C HIS A 18 -1.99 2.43 -4.81
N PRO A 19 -0.65 2.35 -5.01
CA PRO A 19 0.16 3.52 -5.41
C PRO A 19 -0.35 4.21 -6.68
N THR A 20 -0.91 3.48 -7.64
CA THR A 20 -1.48 4.06 -8.87
C THR A 20 -2.68 5.00 -8.60
N SER A 21 -3.35 4.87 -7.45
CA SER A 21 -4.45 5.73 -7.02
C SER A 21 -4.00 6.99 -6.29
N LEU A 22 -2.71 7.15 -6.01
CA LEU A 22 -2.18 8.40 -5.50
C LEU A 22 -2.30 9.49 -6.57
N PRO A 23 -2.38 10.78 -6.18
CA PRO A 23 -2.22 11.87 -7.13
C PRO A 23 -0.88 11.71 -7.89
N GLY A 24 -0.87 11.94 -9.19
CA GLY A 24 0.33 11.79 -10.01
C GLY A 24 0.25 12.60 -11.31
N THR A 25 1.40 12.85 -11.93
CA THR A 25 1.48 13.63 -13.17
C THR A 25 2.45 13.00 -14.18
N PRO A 26 2.00 12.70 -15.42
CA PRO A 26 0.63 12.74 -15.91
C PRO A 26 -0.13 11.43 -15.63
N GLY A 27 -1.20 11.49 -14.85
CA GLY A 27 -2.31 10.52 -14.91
C GLY A 27 -2.25 9.27 -14.03
N ASN A 28 -1.09 8.89 -13.48
CA ASN A 28 -0.97 7.76 -12.54
C ASN A 28 -0.08 8.12 -11.36
N GLY A 29 -0.47 7.67 -10.16
CA GLY A 29 0.35 7.77 -8.97
C GLY A 29 1.57 6.84 -9.02
N ASP A 30 2.59 7.20 -8.25
CA ASP A 30 3.86 6.48 -8.14
C ASP A 30 4.33 6.37 -6.68
N LEU A 31 5.50 5.77 -6.47
CA LEU A 31 6.19 5.76 -5.17
C LEU A 31 7.10 6.98 -4.99
N GLY A 32 6.63 8.16 -5.42
CA GLY A 32 7.32 9.45 -5.31
C GLY A 32 6.81 10.31 -4.17
N GLN A 33 6.83 11.64 -4.35
CA GLN A 33 6.51 12.61 -3.29
C GLN A 33 5.10 12.42 -2.69
N GLN A 34 4.12 12.01 -3.49
CA GLN A 34 2.75 11.81 -3.03
C GLN A 34 2.61 10.58 -2.13
N ALA A 35 3.45 9.55 -2.31
CA ALA A 35 3.50 8.41 -1.40
C ALA A 35 4.03 8.82 -0.01
N PHE A 36 5.07 9.66 0.05
CA PHE A 36 5.55 10.21 1.32
C PHE A 36 4.48 11.05 2.02
N ARG A 37 3.81 11.94 1.29
CA ARG A 37 2.69 12.73 1.84
C ARG A 37 1.55 11.85 2.37
N PHE A 38 1.28 10.73 1.69
CA PHE A 38 0.28 9.78 2.16
C PHE A 38 0.71 9.09 3.46
N VAL A 39 1.97 8.68 3.58
CA VAL A 39 2.52 8.11 4.82
C VAL A 39 2.49 9.13 5.96
N ASP A 40 2.86 10.39 5.71
CA ASP A 40 2.77 11.47 6.69
C ASP A 40 1.31 11.65 7.16
N PHE A 41 0.36 11.66 6.23
CA PHE A 41 -1.08 11.70 6.55
C PHE A 41 -1.53 10.52 7.42
N LEU A 42 -1.08 9.29 7.11
CA LEU A 42 -1.40 8.12 7.94
C LEU A 42 -0.86 8.30 9.36
N ALA A 43 0.39 8.75 9.50
CA ALA A 43 1.04 9.00 10.77
C ALA A 43 0.31 10.07 11.60
N ASP A 44 -0.03 11.20 10.98
CA ASP A 44 -0.78 12.31 11.61
C ASP A 44 -2.17 11.85 12.09
N CYS A 45 -2.80 10.92 11.36
CA CYS A 45 -4.08 10.34 11.71
C CYS A 45 -4.00 9.17 12.72
N GLY A 46 -2.80 8.76 13.14
CA GLY A 46 -2.58 7.58 13.99
C GLY A 46 -2.89 6.24 13.32
N VAL A 47 -3.03 6.23 11.98
CA VAL A 47 -3.20 5.02 11.18
C VAL A 47 -1.84 4.38 10.96
N SER A 48 -1.73 3.06 11.18
CA SER A 48 -0.42 2.38 11.25
C SER A 48 -0.28 1.23 10.27
N LEU A 49 -1.22 1.09 9.34
CA LEU A 49 -1.22 0.07 8.31
C LEU A 49 -1.59 0.70 6.96
N TRP A 50 -0.75 0.47 5.96
CA TRP A 50 -1.05 0.74 4.56
C TRP A 50 -1.09 -0.59 3.83
N GLN A 51 -2.27 -0.97 3.35
CA GLN A 51 -2.44 -2.14 2.51
C GLN A 51 -2.47 -1.71 1.03
N MET A 52 -1.86 -2.51 0.17
CA MET A 52 -1.84 -2.32 -1.28
C MET A 52 -2.30 -3.59 -2.00
N LEU A 53 -2.62 -3.44 -3.29
CA LEU A 53 -2.72 -4.54 -4.25
C LEU A 53 -1.29 -5.02 -4.65
N PRO A 54 -1.14 -6.14 -5.39
CA PRO A 54 0.18 -6.59 -5.84
C PRO A 54 0.87 -5.55 -6.75
N LEU A 55 2.20 -5.44 -6.62
CA LEU A 55 3.01 -4.40 -7.27
C LEU A 55 3.68 -4.85 -8.57
N GLY A 56 3.47 -6.10 -9.00
CA GLY A 56 4.04 -6.60 -10.24
C GLY A 56 3.49 -5.84 -11.46
N PRO A 57 4.25 -5.73 -12.57
CA PRO A 57 3.75 -5.13 -13.79
C PRO A 57 2.49 -5.90 -14.26
N PRO A 58 1.33 -5.23 -14.38
CA PRO A 58 0.12 -5.89 -14.83
C PRO A 58 0.22 -6.24 -16.32
N HIS A 59 -0.61 -7.19 -16.76
CA HIS A 59 -0.86 -7.43 -18.18
C HIS A 59 -1.69 -6.29 -18.81
N GLU A 60 -2.03 -6.42 -20.09
CA GLU A 60 -2.76 -5.41 -20.87
C GLU A 60 -4.15 -5.06 -20.31
N ASP A 61 -4.75 -5.94 -19.50
CA ASP A 61 -6.03 -5.73 -18.83
C ASP A 61 -5.93 -4.85 -17.56
N LEU A 62 -4.71 -4.45 -17.18
CA LEU A 62 -4.39 -3.62 -16.02
C LEU A 62 -4.76 -4.26 -14.68
N SER A 63 -5.01 -5.57 -14.63
CA SER A 63 -5.29 -6.28 -13.39
C SER A 63 -4.01 -6.45 -12.57
N PRO A 64 -3.92 -5.92 -11.33
CA PRO A 64 -2.73 -6.12 -10.49
C PRO A 64 -2.59 -7.57 -10.01
N TYR A 65 -3.61 -8.41 -10.21
CA TYR A 65 -3.58 -9.84 -9.89
C TYR A 65 -3.10 -10.70 -11.06
N GLN A 66 -2.99 -10.12 -12.25
CA GLN A 66 -2.44 -10.79 -13.43
C GLN A 66 -1.13 -10.09 -13.81
N CYS A 67 -0.03 -10.64 -13.33
CA CYS A 67 1.31 -10.09 -13.54
C CYS A 67 2.22 -11.08 -14.27
N GLN A 68 3.20 -10.54 -15.01
CA GLN A 68 4.18 -11.35 -15.75
C GLN A 68 5.13 -12.13 -14.83
N SER A 69 5.30 -11.67 -13.58
CA SER A 69 6.15 -12.27 -12.57
C SER A 69 5.62 -12.00 -11.17
N VAL A 70 5.73 -12.99 -10.29
CA VAL A 70 5.34 -12.89 -8.88
C VAL A 70 6.46 -12.31 -7.99
N HIS A 71 7.62 -12.02 -8.55
CA HIS A 71 8.76 -11.41 -7.85
C HIS A 71 9.19 -10.09 -8.50
N ALA A 72 9.38 -10.16 -9.81
CA ALA A 72 9.59 -9.13 -10.83
C ALA A 72 10.08 -9.83 -12.11
#